data_AF-Q6FQK9-F1
#
_entry.id   AF-Q6FQK9-F1
#
_cell.length_a   1.000
_cell.length_b   1.000
_cell.length_c   1.000
_cell.angle_alpha   90.00
_cell.angle_beta   90.00
_cell.angle_gamma   90.00
#
_symmetry.space_group_name_H-M   'P 1'
#
loop_
_entity.id
_entity.type
_entity.pdbx_description
1 polymer ?
#
loop_
_entity_poly.entity_id
_entity_poly.type
_entity_poly.pdbx_seq_one_letter_code
_entity_poly.pdbx_strand_id
1 'polypeptide(L)'
;MAVPGYYELYRRSTIGNSLVDALDTLISDGRIEASLAMRVLETFDKVVSETLKDNAQSKLTVKGNLDTYGFCDDVWTFIVKKCQVTVEGPASALNPTDEPQTTLSVDKLRIVACNSKKSD
;
A
#
# COMPACT_ATOMS: atom_id res chain seq x y z
N MET A 1 -23.35 -13.68 3.62
CA MET A 1 -23.34 -12.22 3.39
C MET A 1 -21.89 -11.86 3.13
N ALA A 2 -21.51 -11.58 1.88
CA ALA A 2 -20.14 -11.20 1.56
C ALA A 2 -19.91 -9.79 2.12
N VAL A 3 -18.94 -9.64 3.02
CA VAL A 3 -18.48 -8.31 3.44
C VAL A 3 -18.02 -7.60 2.16
N PRO A 4 -18.41 -6.33 1.89
CA PRO A 4 -17.86 -5.58 0.77
C PRO A 4 -16.34 -5.53 0.95
N GLY A 5 -15.62 -6.34 0.16
CA GLY A 5 -14.24 -6.70 0.43
C GLY A 5 -13.34 -5.48 0.42
N TYR A 6 -12.53 -5.32 1.45
CA TYR A 6 -11.39 -4.42 1.38
C TYR A 6 -10.34 -5.03 0.44
N TYR A 7 -9.60 -4.20 -0.29
CA TYR A 7 -8.58 -4.71 -1.19
C TYR A 7 -7.44 -5.36 -0.41
N GLU A 8 -7.10 -6.59 -0.79
CA GLU A 8 -5.93 -7.31 -0.25
C GLU A 8 -4.60 -6.78 -0.81
N LEU A 9 -4.63 -5.76 -1.68
CA LEU A 9 -3.47 -5.16 -2.33
C LEU A 9 -2.38 -4.78 -1.32
N TYR A 10 -2.77 -4.22 -0.18
CA TYR A 10 -1.84 -3.74 0.84
C TYR A 10 -1.13 -4.86 1.61
N ARG A 11 -1.57 -6.12 1.50
CA ARG A 11 -0.81 -7.26 2.07
C ARG A 11 0.57 -7.42 1.44
N ARG A 12 0.78 -6.90 0.22
CA ARG A 12 2.08 -6.91 -0.48
C ARG A 12 3.00 -5.74 -0.10
N SER A 13 2.52 -4.81 0.73
CA SER A 13 3.35 -3.73 1.28
C SER A 13 4.37 -4.30 2.28
N THR A 14 5.37 -3.52 2.66
CA THR A 14 6.36 -3.95 3.67
C THR A 14 5.68 -4.40 4.98
N ILE A 15 4.75 -3.59 5.50
CA ILE A 15 4.02 -3.93 6.73
C ILE A 15 3.11 -5.15 6.55
N GLY A 16 2.50 -5.31 5.37
CA GLY A 16 1.67 -6.47 5.04
C GLY A 16 2.49 -7.76 4.99
N ASN A 17 3.63 -7.76 4.30
CA ASN A 17 4.51 -8.92 4.22
C ASN A 17 5.05 -9.30 5.61
N SER A 18 5.48 -8.31 6.41
CA SER A 18 5.93 -8.58 7.78
C SER A 18 4.84 -9.20 8.66
N LEU A 19 3.57 -8.81 8.47
CA LEU A 19 2.45 -9.44 9.16
C LEU A 19 2.22 -10.88 8.69
N VAL A 20 2.27 -11.13 7.38
CA VAL A 20 2.13 -12.49 6.81
C VAL A 20 3.23 -13.40 7.35
N ASP A 21 4.50 -12.97 7.30
CA ASP A 21 5.64 -13.75 7.80
C ASP A 21 5.50 -14.08 9.31
N ALA A 22 5.01 -13.12 10.11
CA ALA A 22 4.77 -13.33 11.53
C ALA A 22 3.62 -14.32 11.79
N LEU A 23 2.54 -14.25 11.02
CA LEU A 23 1.43 -15.19 11.10
C LEU A 23 1.85 -16.60 10.69
N ASP A 24 2.62 -16.73 9.61
CA ASP A 24 3.16 -18.01 9.14
C ASP A 24 4.09 -18.66 10.18
N THR A 25 4.88 -17.84 10.88
CA THR A 25 5.71 -18.31 12.00
C THR A 25 4.83 -18.87 13.13
N LEU A 26 3.78 -18.16 13.53
CA LEU A 26 2.86 -18.62 14.59
C LEU A 26 2.08 -19.89 14.20
N ILE A 27 1.74 -20.05 12.92
CA ILE A 27 1.12 -21.28 12.40
C ILE A 27 2.13 -22.43 12.45
N SER A 28 3.35 -22.19 11.99
CA SER A 28 4.42 -23.20 11.95
C SER A 28 4.78 -23.70 13.36
N ASP A 29 4.74 -22.81 14.35
CA ASP A 29 4.94 -23.14 15.76
C ASP A 29 3.71 -23.82 16.42
N GLY A 30 2.61 -24.01 15.68
CA GLY A 30 1.36 -24.60 16.20
C GLY A 30 0.64 -23.71 17.22
N ARG A 31 0.92 -22.40 17.23
CA ARG A 31 0.36 -21.45 18.21
C ARG A 31 -0.99 -20.89 17.78
N ILE A 32 -1.24 -20.81 16.48
CA ILE A 32 -2.52 -20.38 15.90
C ILE A 32 -2.91 -21.28 14.73
N GLU A 33 -4.21 -21.36 14.47
CA GLU A 33 -4.76 -22.00 13.28
C GLU A 33 -4.71 -21.07 12.07
N ALA A 34 -4.55 -21.65 10.87
CA ALA A 34 -4.56 -20.88 9.61
C ALA A 34 -5.87 -20.08 9.41
N SER A 35 -7.00 -20.62 9.88
CA SER A 35 -8.29 -19.93 9.83
C SER A 35 -8.32 -18.64 10.68
N LEU A 36 -7.55 -18.57 11.77
CA LEU A 36 -7.42 -17.36 12.57
C LEU A 36 -6.52 -16.34 11.87
N ALA A 37 -5.41 -16.78 11.27
CA ALA A 37 -4.52 -15.90 10.50
C ALA A 37 -5.27 -15.19 9.36
N MET A 38 -6.14 -15.91 8.64
CA MET A 38 -6.98 -15.30 7.59
C MET A 38 -7.88 -14.19 8.14
N ARG A 39 -8.49 -14.37 9.32
CA ARG A 39 -9.30 -13.30 9.96
C ARG A 39 -8.46 -12.09 10.37
N VAL A 40 -7.21 -12.31 10.79
CA VAL A 40 -6.28 -11.21 11.09
C VAL A 40 -5.95 -10.43 9.83
N LEU A 41 -5.72 -11.12 8.70
CA LEU A 41 -5.47 -10.48 7.40
C LEU A 41 -6.69 -9.70 6.89
N GLU A 42 -7.91 -10.25 7.01
CA GLU A 42 -9.15 -9.52 6.69
C GLU A 42 -9.30 -8.25 7.54
N THR A 43 -8.91 -8.33 8.82
CA THR A 43 -8.91 -7.16 9.72
C THR A 43 -7.84 -6.15 9.31
N PHE A 44 -6.66 -6.62 8.91
CA PHE A 44 -5.59 -5.77 8.39
C PHE A 44 -6.04 -5.00 7.13
N ASP A 45 -6.70 -5.66 6.18
CA ASP A 45 -7.16 -5.03 4.93
C ASP A 45 -8.13 -3.86 5.21
N LYS A 46 -9.01 -4.04 6.20
CA LYS A 46 -9.88 -2.97 6.71
C LYS A 46 -9.05 -1.83 7.33
N VAL A 47 -8.23 -2.15 8.31
CA VAL A 47 -7.52 -1.15 9.13
C VAL A 47 -6.57 -0.32 8.28
N VAL A 48 -5.84 -0.91 7.35
CA VAL A 48 -4.91 -0.17 6.49
C VAL A 48 -5.64 0.77 5.53
N SER A 49 -6.77 0.34 4.98
CA SER A 49 -7.60 1.16 4.09
C SER A 49 -8.17 2.38 4.81
N GLU A 50 -8.71 2.20 6.02
CA GLU A 50 -9.24 3.28 6.86
C GLU A 50 -8.11 4.22 7.33
N THR A 51 -6.99 3.66 7.79
CA THR A 51 -5.85 4.44 8.30
C THR A 51 -5.23 5.32 7.21
N LEU A 52 -5.03 4.79 5.99
CA LEU A 52 -4.49 5.56 4.88
C LEU A 52 -5.45 6.67 4.43
N LYS A 53 -6.77 6.44 4.50
CA LYS A 53 -7.76 7.45 4.15
C LYS A 53 -7.79 8.60 5.15
N ASP A 54 -7.74 8.28 6.45
CA ASP A 54 -8.02 9.25 7.50
C ASP A 54 -6.75 9.96 8.01
N ASN A 55 -5.58 9.30 7.95
CA ASN A 55 -4.34 9.81 8.56
C ASN A 55 -3.25 10.22 7.55
N ALA A 56 -3.35 9.85 6.26
CA ALA A 56 -2.35 10.25 5.27
C ALA A 56 -2.62 11.67 4.76
N GLN A 57 -1.73 12.62 5.09
CA GLN A 57 -1.86 14.03 4.70
C GLN A 57 -0.88 14.43 3.58
N SER A 58 0.13 13.61 3.31
CA SER A 58 1.16 13.92 2.33
C SER A 58 0.64 13.74 0.90
N LYS A 59 1.04 14.65 0.02
CA LYS A 59 0.78 14.61 -1.41
C LYS A 59 2.02 14.16 -2.16
N LEU A 60 1.83 13.28 -3.12
CA LEU A 60 2.91 12.77 -3.98
C LEU A 60 2.69 13.24 -5.41
N THR A 61 3.78 13.69 -6.06
CA THR A 61 3.82 13.96 -7.50
C THR A 61 4.86 13.05 -8.14
N VAL A 62 4.43 12.22 -9.09
CA VAL A 62 5.32 11.31 -9.85
C VAL A 62 5.47 11.84 -11.28
N LYS A 63 6.70 12.09 -11.71
CA LYS A 63 7.04 12.47 -13.09
C LYS A 63 8.08 11.49 -13.63
N GLY A 64 7.89 10.96 -14.84
CA GLY A 64 8.84 10.04 -15.47
C GLY A 64 8.32 9.50 -16.79
N ASN A 65 9.04 8.52 -17.34
CA ASN A 65 8.70 7.91 -18.62
C ASN A 65 7.82 6.69 -18.40
N LEU A 66 6.61 6.67 -18.96
CA LEU A 66 5.77 5.47 -18.94
C LEU A 66 6.40 4.38 -19.82
N ASP A 67 6.77 3.25 -19.22
CA ASP A 67 7.36 2.09 -19.89
C ASP A 67 6.28 1.14 -20.39
N THR A 68 5.40 0.70 -19.47
CA THR A 68 4.28 -0.19 -19.78
C THR A 68 3.08 0.16 -18.91
N TYR A 69 1.86 -0.06 -19.43
CA TYR A 69 0.62 0.04 -18.66
C TYR A 69 -0.28 -1.15 -18.95
N GLY A 70 -1.21 -1.43 -18.03
CA GLY A 70 -2.23 -2.46 -18.19
C GLY A 70 -3.43 -2.18 -17.32
N PHE A 71 -4.60 -2.56 -17.80
CA PHE A 71 -5.87 -2.50 -17.07
C PHE A 71 -6.61 -3.83 -17.25
N CYS A 72 -6.92 -4.48 -16.15
CA CYS A 72 -7.65 -5.74 -16.09
C CYS A 72 -8.29 -5.86 -14.70
N ASP A 73 -9.53 -6.38 -14.64
CA ASP A 73 -10.28 -6.59 -13.40
C ASP A 73 -10.32 -5.36 -12.48
N ASP A 74 -10.60 -4.18 -13.03
CA ASP A 74 -10.64 -2.89 -12.30
C ASP A 74 -9.32 -2.50 -11.59
N VAL A 75 -8.20 -3.09 -12.01
CA VAL A 75 -6.86 -2.77 -11.52
C VAL A 75 -6.01 -2.19 -12.64
N TRP A 76 -5.50 -0.99 -12.41
CA TRP A 76 -4.47 -0.37 -13.23
C TRP A 76 -3.08 -0.77 -12.72
N THR A 77 -2.20 -1.13 -13.65
CA THR A 77 -0.77 -1.32 -13.37
C THR A 77 0.06 -0.46 -14.33
N PHE A 78 1.00 0.30 -13.78
CA PHE A 78 1.95 1.11 -14.53
C PHE A 78 3.38 0.74 -14.13
N ILE A 79 4.29 0.78 -15.11
CA ILE A 79 5.74 0.79 -14.88
C ILE A 79 6.25 2.13 -15.40
N VAL A 80 6.82 2.94 -14.52
CA VAL A 80 7.40 4.24 -14.85
C VAL A 80 8.92 4.15 -14.66
N LYS A 81 9.70 4.57 -15.65
CA LYS A 81 11.17 4.59 -15.60
C LYS A 81 11.70 6.02 -15.48
N LYS A 82 12.91 6.14 -14.91
CA LYS A 82 13.62 7.43 -14.71
C LYS A 82 12.70 8.47 -14.07
N CYS A 83 12.00 8.09 -13.00
CA CYS A 83 11.03 8.94 -12.37
C CYS A 83 11.62 9.78 -11.23
N GLN A 84 11.04 10.96 -11.04
CA GLN A 84 11.18 11.80 -9.88
C GLN A 84 9.87 11.74 -9.09
N VAL A 85 9.97 11.38 -7.81
CA VAL A 85 8.86 11.36 -6.85
C VAL A 85 9.06 12.51 -5.89
N THR A 86 8.21 13.51 -6.00
CA THR A 86 8.19 14.65 -5.09
C THR A 86 7.15 14.38 -4.00
N VAL A 87 7.60 14.43 -2.75
CA VAL A 87 6.78 14.32 -1.54
C VAL A 87 6.58 15.72 -0.98
N GLU A 88 5.34 16.15 -0.88
CA GLU A 88 4.91 17.40 -0.25
C GLU A 88 4.07 17.04 0.97
N GLY A 89 4.40 17.54 2.15
CA GLY A 89 3.66 17.20 3.36
C GLY A 89 3.96 18.14 4.52
N PRO A 90 3.20 18.03 5.62
CA PRO A 90 3.57 18.72 6.84
C PRO A 90 4.98 18.29 7.24
N ALA A 91 5.79 19.24 7.72
CA ALA A 91 7.11 18.95 8.25
C ALA A 91 7.00 17.80 9.25
N SER A 92 7.89 16.81 9.13
CA SER A 92 7.90 15.65 10.02
C SER A 92 7.95 16.13 11.47
N ALA A 93 6.97 15.75 12.29
CA ALA A 93 7.00 16.07 13.72
C ALA A 93 8.24 15.49 14.44
N LEU A 94 8.90 14.51 13.81
CA LEU A 94 10.13 13.88 14.30
C LEU A 94 11.39 14.66 13.89
N ASN A 95 11.36 15.44 12.81
CA ASN A 95 12.49 16.22 12.29
C ASN A 95 12.01 17.62 11.84
N PRO A 96 12.05 18.63 12.74
CA PRO A 96 11.58 19.99 12.45
C PRO A 96 12.36 20.73 11.34
N THR A 97 13.51 20.19 10.93
CA THR A 97 14.39 20.75 9.89
C THR A 97 14.13 20.17 8.50
N ASP A 98 13.23 19.19 8.36
CA ASP A 98 12.92 18.63 7.05
C ASP A 98 12.23 19.67 6.18
N GLU A 99 12.77 19.89 4.98
CA GLU A 99 12.15 20.77 4.00
C GLU A 99 10.74 20.25 3.68
N PRO A 100 9.74 21.14 3.52
CA PRO A 100 8.34 20.76 3.30
C PRO A 100 8.13 19.94 2.01
N GLN A 101 9.15 19.91 1.15
CA GLN A 101 9.17 19.20 -0.10
C GLN A 101 10.49 18.45 -0.26
N THR A 102 10.41 17.14 -0.47
CA THR A 102 11.57 16.29 -0.78
C THR A 102 11.36 15.62 -2.13
N THR A 103 12.39 15.61 -2.99
CA THR A 103 12.33 14.92 -4.30
C THR A 103 13.29 13.75 -4.34
N LEU A 104 12.78 12.58 -4.72
CA LEU A 104 13.51 11.32 -4.82
C LEU A 104 13.63 10.90 -6.28
N SER A 105 14.83 10.51 -6.71
CA SER A 105 15.04 9.91 -8.03
C SER A 105 14.92 8.38 -7.93
N VAL A 106 14.15 7.78 -8.84
CA VAL A 106 13.85 6.35 -8.87
C VAL A 106 13.98 5.84 -10.30
N ASP A 107 14.83 4.84 -10.52
CA ASP A 107 15.08 4.29 -11.87
C ASP A 107 13.86 3.59 -12.46
N LYS A 108 13.10 2.88 -11.63
CA LYS A 108 11.91 2.14 -12.04
C LYS A 108 10.92 2.03 -10.89
N LEU A 109 9.71 2.54 -11.10
CA LEU A 109 8.58 2.50 -10.16
C LEU A 109 7.44 1.67 -10.75
N ARG A 110 6.91 0.72 -9.97
CA ARG A 110 5.68 0.00 -10.29
C ARG A 110 4.54 0.61 -9.48
N ILE A 111 3.46 1.01 -10.15
CA ILE A 111 2.23 1.51 -9.54
C ILE A 111 1.13 0.50 -9.80
N VAL A 112 0.45 0.04 -8.74
CA VAL A 112 -0.74 -0.82 -8.83
C VAL A 112 -1.87 -0.08 -8.12
N ALA A 113 -2.96 0.19 -8.85
CA ALA A 113 -4.06 1.02 -8.37
C ALA A 113 -5.39 0.31 -8.62
N CYS A 114 -6.09 -0.05 -7.55
CA CYS A 114 -7.45 -0.55 -7.62
C CYS A 114 -8.46 0.60 -7.70
N ASN A 115 -9.64 0.33 -8.26
CA ASN A 115 -10.72 1.31 -8.33
C ASN A 115 -11.14 1.80 -6.93
N SER A 116 -11.22 3.12 -6.72
CA SER A 116 -11.63 3.69 -5.44
C SER A 116 -13.14 3.58 -5.19
N LYS A 117 -13.93 3.40 -6.26
CA LYS A 117 -15.35 3.07 -6.15
C LYS A 117 -15.45 1.58 -5.83
N LYS A 118 -16.17 1.23 -4.76
CA LYS A 118 -16.56 -0.15 -4.54
C LYS A 118 -17.43 -0.58 -5.71
N SER A 119 -17.11 -1.72 -6.32
CA SER A 119 -17.99 -2.37 -7.29
C SER A 119 -19.32 -2.63 -6.58
N ASP A 120 -20.42 -2.08 -7.11
CA ASP A 120 -21.79 -2.38 -6.67
C ASP A 120 -22.12 -3.87 -6.89
#